data_AF-A0A7V8X0S7-F1
#
_entry.id   AF-A0A7V8X0S7-F1
#
_cell.length_a   1.000
_cell.length_b   1.000
_cell.length_c   1.000
_cell.angle_alpha   90.00
_cell.angle_beta   90.00
_cell.angle_gamma   90.00
#
_symmetry.space_group_name_H-M   'P 1'
#
loop_
_entity.id
_entity.type
_entity.pdbx_description
1 polymer ?
#
loop_
_entity_poly.entity_id
_entity_poly.type
_entity_poly.pdbx_seq_one_letter_code
_entity_poly.pdbx_strand_id
1 'polypeptide(L)'
;MVTTQRTRAVVRYIEAGSSAECVQCRSAVQFRARIRVQQVICNVYVDGKWARVEHYHRDCYDEAGHPHGAPDESQPLRPRTRAAVAAA
;
A
#
# COMPACT_ATOMS: atom_id res chain seq x y z
N MET A 1 2.02 -20.59 -21.07
CA MET A 1 1.66 -19.16 -21.03
C MET A 1 2.28 -18.56 -19.78
N VAL A 2 3.28 -17.69 -19.92
CA VAL A 2 3.84 -16.97 -18.76
C VAL A 2 2.86 -15.85 -18.41
N THR A 3 2.26 -15.92 -17.22
CA THR A 3 1.42 -14.86 -16.69
C THR A 3 2.33 -13.70 -16.28
N THR A 4 2.41 -12.67 -17.14
CA THR A 4 3.15 -11.44 -16.82
C THR A 4 2.54 -10.77 -15.60
N GLN A 5 3.30 -10.69 -14.51
CA GLN A 5 2.87 -9.95 -13.31
C GLN A 5 2.88 -8.45 -13.62
N ARG A 6 1.75 -7.79 -13.36
CA ARG A 6 1.61 -6.33 -13.51
C ARG A 6 1.78 -5.66 -12.16
N THR A 7 2.33 -4.46 -12.17
CA THR A 7 2.35 -3.57 -11.01
C THR A 7 0.94 -3.32 -10.51
N ARG A 8 0.78 -3.32 -9.18
CA ARG A 8 -0.49 -3.05 -8.50
C ARG A 8 -0.25 -2.15 -7.31
N ALA A 9 -1.16 -1.21 -7.12
CA ALA A 9 -1.23 -0.35 -5.95
C ALA A 9 -2.32 -0.88 -4.99
N VAL A 10 -2.06 -0.84 -3.70
CA VAL A 10 -3.02 -1.29 -2.67
C VAL A 10 -3.01 -0.34 -1.49
N VAL A 11 -4.19 -0.06 -0.94
CA VAL A 11 -4.35 0.83 0.21
C VAL A 11 -4.35 0.03 1.51
N ARG A 12 -3.56 0.50 2.48
CA ARG A 12 -3.43 -0.09 3.81
C ARG A 12 -3.32 1.00 4.86
N TYR A 13 -3.62 0.68 6.12
CA TYR A 13 -3.17 1.53 7.22
C TYR A 13 -1.65 1.44 7.38
N ILE A 14 -1.07 2.52 7.87
CA ILE A 14 0.32 2.51 8.30
C ILE A 14 0.39 1.77 9.63
N GLU A 15 1.29 0.81 9.73
CA GLU A 15 1.50 0.03 10.95
C GLU A 15 2.63 0.63 11.80
N ALA A 16 2.55 0.43 13.11
CA ALA A 16 3.60 0.85 14.02
C ALA A 16 4.93 0.17 13.65
N GLY A 17 6.02 0.94 13.68
CA GLY A 17 7.35 0.45 13.29
C GLY A 17 7.63 0.48 11.78
N SER A 18 6.75 1.07 10.96
CA SER A 18 7.08 1.32 9.54
C SER A 18 8.28 2.27 9.42
N SER A 19 9.29 1.84 8.66
CA SER A 19 10.48 2.62 8.29
C SER A 19 10.47 3.05 6.82
N ALA A 20 9.32 2.90 6.13
CA ALA A 20 9.21 3.21 4.72
C ALA A 20 9.24 4.73 4.47
N GLU A 21 9.83 5.12 3.35
CA GLU A 21 9.85 6.51 2.87
C GLU A 21 8.89 6.66 1.69
N CYS A 22 8.14 7.76 1.66
CA CYS A 22 7.27 8.06 0.54
C CYS A 22 8.11 8.44 -0.68
N VAL A 23 7.86 7.80 -1.83
CA VAL A 23 8.60 8.07 -3.06
C VAL A 23 8.37 9.51 -3.57
N GLN A 24 7.17 10.06 -3.38
CA GLN A 24 6.78 11.39 -3.85
C GLN A 24 7.39 12.52 -3.01
N CYS A 25 7.15 12.53 -1.69
CA CYS A 25 7.56 13.63 -0.81
C CYS A 25 8.86 13.37 -0.03
N ARG A 26 9.46 12.18 -0.20
CA ARG A 26 10.70 11.76 0.46
C ARG A 26 10.66 11.78 1.99
N SER A 27 9.46 11.84 2.57
CA SER A 27 9.24 11.84 4.02
C SER A 27 8.77 10.48 4.52
N ALA A 28 8.99 10.19 5.81
CA ALA A 28 8.61 8.92 6.39
C ALA A 28 7.09 8.64 6.32
N VAL A 29 6.73 7.42 5.93
CA VAL A 29 5.37 6.88 5.99
C VAL A 29 5.16 6.34 7.41
N GLN A 30 4.97 7.27 8.35
CA GLN A 30 4.97 6.98 9.77
C GLN A 30 3.58 6.73 10.34
N PHE A 31 3.51 5.76 11.24
CA PHE A 31 2.33 5.52 12.06
C PHE A 31 2.03 6.69 12.99
N ARG A 32 0.75 6.98 13.22
CA ARG A 32 0.30 7.95 14.22
C ARG A 32 -0.74 7.30 15.12
N ALA A 33 -0.45 7.13 16.41
CA ALA A 33 -1.30 6.34 17.33
C ALA A 33 -2.76 6.79 17.41
N ARG A 34 -3.02 8.10 17.28
CA ARG A 34 -4.37 8.67 17.38
C ARG A 34 -5.10 8.79 16.04
N ILE A 35 -4.39 8.62 14.93
CA ILE A 35 -4.92 8.86 13.58
C ILE A 35 -4.63 7.64 12.74
N ARG A 36 -5.67 7.00 12.21
CA ARG A 36 -5.51 5.84 11.31
C ARG A 36 -5.08 6.31 9.92
N VAL A 37 -3.84 6.77 9.82
CA VAL A 37 -3.22 7.19 8.56
C VAL A 37 -3.06 6.00 7.61
N GLN A 38 -3.27 6.27 6.33
CA GLN A 38 -3.20 5.30 5.25
C GLN A 38 -1.97 5.52 4.38
N GLN A 39 -1.52 4.43 3.76
CA GLN A 39 -0.49 4.41 2.75
C GLN A 39 -0.97 3.64 1.53
N VAL A 40 -0.35 3.94 0.40
CA VAL A 40 -0.45 3.15 -0.82
C VAL A 40 0.86 2.40 -1.01
N ILE A 41 0.76 1.07 -1.09
CA ILE A 41 1.90 0.19 -1.34
C ILE A 41 1.80 -0.30 -2.78
N CYS A 42 2.85 -0.05 -3.57
CA CYS A 42 2.92 -0.42 -4.97
C CYS A 42 3.98 -1.51 -5.16
N ASN A 43 3.54 -2.69 -5.56
CA ASN A 43 4.47 -3.79 -5.87
C ASN A 43 4.85 -3.67 -7.35
N VAL A 44 6.03 -3.13 -7.64
CA VAL A 44 6.47 -2.75 -8.98
C VAL A 44 7.11 -3.93 -9.70
N TYR A 45 6.58 -4.23 -10.88
CA TYR A 45 7.11 -5.25 -11.79
C TYR A 45 7.64 -4.60 -13.06
N VAL A 46 8.82 -5.03 -13.51
CA VAL A 46 9.44 -4.63 -14.78
C VAL A 46 9.60 -5.90 -15.62
N ASP A 47 9.07 -5.91 -16.84
CA ASP A 47 9.06 -7.07 -17.74
C ASP A 47 8.49 -8.36 -17.09
N GLY A 48 7.46 -8.20 -16.25
CA GLY A 48 6.82 -9.29 -15.54
C GLY A 48 7.59 -9.85 -14.34
N LYS A 49 8.76 -9.28 -14.02
CA LYS A 49 9.59 -9.66 -12.88
C LYS A 49 9.44 -8.64 -11.77
N TRP A 50 9.38 -9.11 -10.53
CA TRP A 50 9.34 -8.23 -9.37
C TRP A 50 10.61 -7.39 -9.33
N ALA A 51 10.46 -6.08 -9.19
CA ALA A 51 11.58 -5.14 -9.15
C ALA A 51 11.77 -4.54 -7.76
N ARG A 52 10.68 -4.02 -7.15
CA ARG A 52 10.73 -3.33 -5.85
C ARG A 52 9.33 -3.10 -5.29
N VAL A 53 9.29 -2.66 -4.02
CA VAL A 53 8.10 -2.07 -3.41
C VAL A 53 8.30 -0.56 -3.32
N GLU A 54 7.28 0.19 -3.74
CA GLU A 54 7.22 1.64 -3.53
C GLU A 54 6.12 1.97 -2.54
N HIS A 55 6.41 2.91 -1.64
CA HIS A 55 5.46 3.38 -0.63
C HIS A 55 5.11 4.84 -0.90
N TYR A 56 3.85 5.17 -0.66
CA TYR A 56 3.33 6.52 -0.75
C TYR A 56 2.42 6.80 0.45
N HIS A 57 2.39 8.04 0.94
CA HIS A 57 1.21 8.50 1.70
C HIS A 57 -0.01 8.45 0.78
N ARG A 58 -1.21 8.27 1.35
CA ARG A 58 -2.44 8.24 0.54
C ARG A 58 -2.57 9.51 -0.30
N ASP A 59 -2.46 10.65 0.34
CA ASP A 59 -2.60 11.95 -0.31
C ASP A 59 -1.55 12.15 -1.41
N CYS A 60 -0.28 11.81 -1.13
CA CYS A 60 0.79 11.93 -2.13
C CYS A 60 0.59 11.02 -3.35
N TYR A 61 -0.07 9.87 -3.19
CA TYR A 61 -0.37 8.98 -4.30
C TYR A 61 -1.48 9.55 -5.21
N ASP A 62 -2.49 10.16 -4.59
CA ASP A 62 -3.57 10.85 -5.30
C ASP A 62 -3.05 12.12 -6.01
N GLU A 63 -2.20 12.92 -5.35
CA GLU A 63 -1.55 14.10 -5.93
C GLU A 63 -0.64 13.76 -7.12
N ALA A 64 0.03 12.60 -7.07
CA ALA A 64 0.88 12.11 -8.16
C ALA A 64 0.08 11.55 -9.36
N GLY A 65 -1.26 11.56 -9.30
CA GLY A 65 -2.11 11.08 -10.38
C GLY A 65 -2.06 9.56 -10.56
N HIS A 66 -1.90 8.80 -9.47
CA HIS A 66 -1.92 7.34 -9.47
C HIS A 66 -0.87 6.70 -10.40
N PRO A 67 0.44 6.89 -10.13
CA PRO A 67 1.52 6.47 -11.04
C PRO A 67 1.55 4.96 -11.36
N HIS A 68 0.90 4.16 -10.53
CA HIS A 68 0.79 2.69 -10.69
C HIS A 68 -0.66 2.22 -10.92
N GLY A 69 -1.54 3.13 -11.33
CA GLY A 69 -2.97 2.89 -11.56
C GLY A 69 -3.84 3.04 -10.31
N ALA A 70 -5.14 2.84 -10.48
CA ALA A 70 -6.10 2.96 -9.39
C ALA A 70 -5.73 2.00 -8.24
N PRO A 71 -5.63 2.49 -6.99
CA PRO A 71 -5.27 1.64 -5.88
C PRO A 71 -6.40 0.68 -5.52
N ASP A 72 -6.06 -0.55 -5.19
CA ASP A 72 -7.00 -1.52 -4.63
C ASP A 72 -7.35 -1.13 -3.19
N GLU A 73 -8.61 -0.71 -3.00
CA GLU A 73 -9.18 -0.33 -1.70
C GLU A 73 -9.96 -1.48 -1.04
N SER A 74 -10.09 -2.62 -1.73
CA SER A 74 -10.88 -3.76 -1.24
C SER A 74 -10.24 -4.49 -0.06
N GLN A 75 -8.97 -4.22 0.23
CA GLN A 75 -8.28 -4.85 1.35
C GLN A 75 -8.87 -4.39 2.68
N PRO A 76 -9.16 -5.34 3.60
CA PRO A 76 -9.62 -4.98 4.92
C PRO A 76 -8.52 -4.16 5.61
N LEU A 77 -8.87 -2.91 5.89
CA LEU A 77 -7.96 -1.98 6.57
C LEU A 77 -7.67 -2.44 8.01
N ARG A 78 -8.48 -3.33 8.58
CA ARG A 78 -8.24 -3.96 9.90
C ARG A 78 -7.64 -5.35 9.72
N PRO A 79 -6.58 -5.73 10.46
CA PRO A 79 -6.18 -7.14 10.57
C PRO A 79 -7.39 -7.94 11.06
N ARG A 80 -7.76 -9.01 10.35
CA ARG A 80 -8.69 -10.00 10.88
C ARG A 80 -8.02 -10.63 12.09
N THR A 81 -8.33 -10.17 13.30
CA THR A 81 -8.12 -11.02 14.48
C THR A 81 -8.83 -12.34 14.20
N ARG A 82 -8.20 -13.48 14.52
CA ARG A 82 -8.79 -14.83 14.35
C ARG A 82 -10.21 -14.95 14.94
N ALA A 83 -10.59 -14.06 15.84
CA ALA A 83 -11.94 -13.96 16.40
C ALA A 83 -13.04 -13.54 15.40
N ALA A 84 -12.71 -12.87 14.29
CA ALA A 84 -13.71 -12.38 13.32
C ALA A 84 -14.14 -13.41 12.26
N VAL A 85 -13.59 -14.64 12.29
CA VAL A 85 -13.94 -15.72 11.33
C VAL A 85 -15.03 -16.65 11.88
N ALA A 86 -15.37 -16.57 13.16
CA ALA A 86 -16.30 -17.49 13.82
C ALA A 86 -17.79 -17.06 13.79
N ALA A 87 -18.13 -15.99 13.07
CA ALA A 87 -19.48 -15.39 13.10
C ALA A 87 -20.14 -15.24 11.71
N ALA A 88 -19.74 -16.03 10.72
CA ALA A 88 -20.40 -16.10 9.42
C ALA A 88 -20.88 -17.53 9.15
#